data_AF-A0A497K6R8-F1
#
_entry.id   AF-A0A497K6R8-F1
#
_cell.length_a   1.000
_cell.length_b   1.000
_cell.length_c   1.000
_cell.angle_alpha   90.00
_cell.angle_beta   90.00
_cell.angle_gamma   90.00
#
_symmetry.space_group_name_H-M   'P 1'
#
loop_
_entity.id
_entity.type
_entity.pdbx_description
1 polymer ?
#
loop_
_entity_poly.entity_id
_entity_poly.type
_entity_poly.pdbx_seq_one_letter_code
_entity_poly.pdbx_strand_id
1 'polypeptide(L)' 'MARNLRDKKIQSCPSCGFVFDVSYGRSFACSGCPSVLHCEYVKCPKCGFEFPVQRRTGTTKLL' A
#
# COMPACT_ATOMS: atom_id res chain seq x y z
N MET A 1 -7.84 19.97 18.79
CA MET A 1 -7.14 19.65 17.52
C MET A 1 -7.51 18.23 17.13
N ALA A 2 -8.31 18.05 16.07
CA ALA A 2 -8.81 16.74 15.67
C ALA A 2 -7.64 15.83 15.26
N ARG A 3 -7.50 14.67 15.93
CA ARG A 3 -6.52 13.65 15.55
C ARG A 3 -6.93 13.15 14.16
N ASN A 4 -6.24 13.62 13.13
CA ASN A 4 -6.25 13.02 11.80
C ASN A 4 -5.89 11.55 11.99
N LEU A 5 -6.89 10.67 11.97
CA LEU A 5 -6.74 9.23 11.84
C LEU A 5 -6.10 9.01 10.47
N ARG A 6 -4.76 9.05 10.41
CA ARG A 6 -4.01 8.75 9.19
C ARG A 6 -4.57 7.44 8.65
N ASP A 7 -5.25 7.49 7.50
CA ASP A 7 -5.74 6.31 6.81
C ASP A 7 -4.58 5.35 6.56
N LYS A 8 -4.36 4.41 7.48
CA LYS A 8 -3.38 3.34 7.32
C LYS A 8 -3.87 2.48 6.17
N LYS A 9 -3.20 2.57 5.03
CA LYS A 9 -3.51 1.75 3.85
C LYS A 9 -2.87 0.39 4.07
N ILE A 10 -3.56 -0.46 4.82
CA ILE A 10 -3.13 -1.83 5.07
C ILE A 10 -3.35 -2.67 3.81
N GLN A 11 -2.33 -3.45 3.43
CA GLN A 11 -2.35 -4.39 2.32
C GLN A 11 -1.89 -5.77 2.77
N SER A 12 -2.47 -6.81 2.18
CA SER A 12 -1.99 -8.18 2.29
C SER A 12 -1.20 -8.56 1.04
N CYS A 13 -0.06 -9.20 1.22
CA CYS A 13 0.71 -9.74 0.12
C CYS A 13 -0.02 -10.96 -0.48
N PRO A 14 -0.36 -10.96 -1.78
CA PRO A 14 -1.03 -12.10 -2.42
C PRO A 14 -0.12 -13.33 -2.56
N SER A 15 1.20 -13.15 -2.48
CA SER A 15 2.17 -14.25 -2.61
C SER A 15 2.47 -14.95 -1.28
N CYS A 16 2.58 -14.22 -0.16
CA CYS A 16 2.99 -14.80 1.13
C CYS A 16 2.05 -14.52 2.31
N GLY A 17 0.94 -13.80 2.09
CA GLY A 17 -0.05 -13.47 3.11
C GLY A 17 0.36 -12.40 4.12
N PHE A 18 1.58 -11.85 4.03
CA PHE A 18 2.06 -10.84 4.98
C PHE A 18 1.23 -9.55 4.89
N VAL A 19 0.78 -9.04 6.04
CA VAL A 19 -0.05 -7.84 6.14
C VAL A 19 0.78 -6.68 6.63
N PHE A 20 0.77 -5.58 5.89
CA PHE A 20 1.60 -4.41 6.18
C PHE A 20 0.96 -3.11 5.69
N ASP A 21 1.42 -1.99 6.24
CA ASP A 21 1.03 -0.67 5.77
C ASP A 21 1.80 -0.27 4.49
N VAL A 22 1.12 0.34 3.52
CA VAL A 22 1.73 0.73 2.24
C VAL A 22 2.88 1.70 2.43
N SER A 23 2.79 2.66 3.35
CA SER A 23 3.89 3.59 3.62
C SER A 23 5.10 2.84 4.16
N TYR A 24 4.90 1.88 5.07
CA TYR A 24 5.96 0.99 5.53
C TYR A 24 6.58 0.19 4.37
N GLY A 25 5.77 -0.47 3.54
CA GLY A 25 6.25 -1.23 2.39
C GLY A 25 7.09 -0.37 1.43
N ARG A 26 6.65 0.86 1.15
CA ARG A 26 7.35 1.81 0.28
C ARG A 26 8.66 2.30 0.86
N SER A 27 8.68 2.67 2.13
CA SER A 27 9.90 3.16 2.81
C SER A 27 10.99 2.09 2.86
N PHE A 28 10.62 0.82 3.04
CA PHE A 28 11.60 -0.25 3.24
C PHE A 28 11.93 -1.04 1.96
N ALA A 29 10.92 -1.38 1.14
CA ALA A 29 11.12 -2.24 -0.03
C ALA A 29 11.26 -1.48 -1.35
N CYS A 30 10.79 -0.22 -1.42
CA CYS A 30 10.84 0.63 -2.62
C CYS A 30 11.83 1.81 -2.50
N SER A 31 12.73 1.79 -1.51
CA SER A 31 13.66 2.89 -1.16
C SER A 31 14.60 3.33 -2.28
N GLY A 32 14.80 2.52 -3.32
CA GLY A 32 15.61 2.87 -4.49
C GLY A 32 14.85 3.48 -5.67
N CYS A 33 13.52 3.62 -5.59
CA CYS A 33 12.71 4.10 -6.71
C CYS A 33 12.35 5.60 -6.53
N PRO A 34 12.79 6.51 -7.42
CA PRO A 34 12.48 7.94 -7.30
C PRO A 34 10.98 8.24 -7.43
N SER A 35 10.22 7.34 -8.07
CA SER A 35 8.78 7.49 -8.30
C SER A 35 7.92 6.93 -7.17
N VAL A 36 8.48 6.55 -6.01
CA VAL A 36 7.78 5.87 -4.91
C VAL A 36 6.57 6.65 -4.35
N LEU A 37 6.59 7.98 -4.43
CA LEU A 37 5.50 8.84 -3.96
C LEU A 37 4.23 8.69 -4.82
N HIS A 38 4.39 8.54 -6.14
CA HIS A 38 3.29 8.45 -7.11
C HIS A 38 3.10 7.05 -7.73
N CYS A 39 3.92 6.08 -7.35
CA CYS A 39 3.80 4.71 -7.84
C CYS A 39 2.45 4.10 -7.42
N GLU A 40 1.80 3.33 -8.29
CA GLU A 40 0.55 2.62 -7.97
C GLU A 40 0.80 1.20 -7.43
N TYR A 41 2.07 0.80 -7.36
CA TYR A 41 2.52 -0.50 -6.87
C TYR A 41 3.09 -0.41 -5.46
N VAL A 42 3.26 -1.57 -4.86
CA VAL A 42 3.97 -1.78 -3.61
C VAL A 42 4.73 -3.10 -3.66
N LYS A 43 5.91 -3.12 -3.06
CA LYS A 43 6.72 -4.33 -2.91
C LYS A 43 6.57 -4.88 -1.50
N CYS A 44 6.32 -6.19 -1.37
CA CYS A 44 6.23 -6.83 -0.08
C CYS A 44 7.60 -6.78 0.63
N PRO A 45 7.70 -6.22 1.85
CA PRO A 45 8.96 -6.19 2.59
C PRO A 45 9.41 -7.56 3.10
N LYS A 46 8.53 -8.58 3.08
CA LYS A 46 8.84 -9.95 3.53
C LYS A 46 9.39 -10.84 2.41
N CYS A 47 8.71 -10.90 1.27
CA CYS A 47 9.08 -11.80 0.16
C CYS A 47 9.56 -11.09 -1.11
N GLY A 48 9.48 -9.75 -1.17
CA GLY A 48 9.87 -8.98 -2.35
C GLY A 48 8.88 -9.01 -3.52
N PHE A 49 7.73 -9.68 -3.39
CA PHE A 49 6.71 -9.69 -4.45
C PHE A 49 6.12 -8.29 -4.66
N GLU A 50 6.06 -7.83 -5.91
CA GLU A 50 5.53 -6.51 -6.29
C GLU A 50 4.12 -6.64 -6.87
N PHE A 51 3.21 -5.79 -6.41
CA PHE A 51 1.79 -5.86 -6.76
C PHE A 51 1.10 -4.50 -6.63
N PRO A 52 -0.03 -4.27 -7.33
CA PRO A 52 -0.75 -3.00 -7.25
C PRO A 52 -1.37 -2.78 -5.87
N VAL A 53 -1.37 -1.52 -5.41
CA VAL A 53 -2.03 -1.13 -4.16
C VAL A 53 -3.55 -1.19 -4.36
N GLN A 54 -4.23 -2.08 -3.65
CA GLN A 54 -5.70 -2.11 -3.61
C GLN A 54 -6.22 -0.80 -3.01
N ARG A 55 -6.74 0.10 -3.86
CA ARG A 55 -7.51 1.24 -3.38
C ARG A 55 -8.88 0.71 -2.98
N ARG A 56 -9.38 1.02 -1.78
CA ARG A 56 -10.81 0.86 -1.51
C ARG A 56 -11.53 1.82 -2.45
N THR A 57 -11.96 1.33 -3.61
CA THR A 57 -12.87 2.03 -4.48
C THR A 57 -14.17 2.16 -3.70
N GLY A 58 -14.49 3.37 -3.26
CA GLY A 58 -15.83 3.71 -2.81
C GLY A 58 -16.75 3.58 -4.02
N THR A 59 -17.35 2.41 -4.20
CA THR A 59 -18.38 2.20 -5.22
C THR A 59 -19.62 2.97 -4.76
N THR A 60 -19.73 4.24 -5.14
CA THR A 60 -21.05 4.85 -5.28
C THR A 60 -21.73 4.14 -6.44
N LYS A 61 -22.44 3.06 -6.11
CA LYS A 61 -23.41 2.44 -6.99
C LYS A 61 -24.55 3.45 -7.13
N LEU A 62 -24.48 4.30 -8.16
CA LEU A 62 -25.60 5.15 -8.58
C LEU A 62 -26.61 4.22 -9.24
N LEU A 63 -27.69 3.90 -8.51
CA LEU A 63 -28.93 3.33 -9.02
C LEU A 63 -29.94 4.47 -9.12
#